data_AF-A0A938P1S9-F1
#
_entry.id   AF-A0A938P1S9-F1
#
_cell.length_a   1.000
_cell.length_b   1.000
_cell.length_c   1.000
_cell.angle_alpha   90.00
_cell.angle_beta   90.00
_cell.angle_gamma   90.00
#
_symmetry.space_group_name_H-M   'P 1'
#
loop_
_entity.id
_entity.type
_entity.pdbx_description
1 polymer ?
#
loop_
_entity_poly.entity_id
_entity_poly.type
_entity_poly.pdbx_seq_one_letter_code
_entity_poly.pdbx_strand_id
1 'polypeptide(L)'
;MSDTAPTLADALSAERDRVIDALSDDAVSAFAATDPAFTSGGFRPGNTALIRTRLRVLAAATDGLSDALRRLLAHGSLNRTLIADLSESAIADLRHDLAALFGPARILLALQLDERETVREAAARWLRANPPFAPVDPAAATARLRDVFGRLLDACGVAGTAPPFTLTLTREAWQDEKAHLNDQLRDLRVQLRALKDSAARAVRLQKLADALTAERDDLAARLDAETAEKRQVIRQRSELEAELGRERTQREERLRAALDSRLASEFAGWIAHARTVEAAAATDVMRHRDALEQVEHALRRQAAADRHSGNRATLLARLDALDAARARARDALAHALVQTPELPAAVRALDDEIQRIRAILRIDEPVSPLEETLTARLHTADGNALYAIRSLTERLTPFAVLEPGAINRIDAAINRRQAALLSRGEMPEGKAPEPVLALRRALTGRGKAILLIDGHNLLFALQGRYMPPSGAAVPDREKRSRMIADLVRVVGPHPSCRVWIVFDGPVSSEETPAPNVRVSYSGGVGEHRADAVLLDDIRFLRGVDAEIPVILASNDNALCGQARRIGAVTIAATDIGALL
;
A
#
# COMPACT_ATOMS: atom_id res chain seq x y z
N MET A 1 39.87 12.35 -34.46
CA MET A 1 38.83 12.10 -33.44
C MET A 1 39.11 13.06 -32.32
N SER A 2 38.19 13.99 -32.06
CA SER A 2 38.40 15.07 -31.09
C SER A 2 38.36 14.49 -29.68
N ASP A 3 39.51 14.39 -29.01
CA ASP A 3 39.60 14.13 -27.57
C ASP A 3 38.96 15.32 -26.85
N THR A 4 37.67 15.20 -26.54
CA THR A 4 36.99 16.11 -25.61
C THR A 4 37.64 15.95 -24.24
N ALA A 5 38.17 17.04 -23.69
CA ALA A 5 38.77 17.04 -22.36
C ALA A 5 37.79 16.43 -21.32
N PRO A 6 38.27 15.55 -20.43
CA PRO A 6 37.41 14.87 -19.46
C PRO A 6 36.69 15.90 -18.59
N THR A 7 35.38 15.72 -18.42
CA THR A 7 34.59 16.61 -17.57
C THR A 7 34.96 16.38 -16.11
N LEU A 8 34.64 17.35 -15.23
CA LEU A 8 34.87 17.19 -13.79
C LEU A 8 34.12 15.96 -13.23
N ALA A 9 32.96 15.62 -13.79
CA ALA A 9 32.21 14.42 -13.42
C ALA A 9 32.97 13.14 -13.78
N ASP A 10 33.61 13.10 -14.96
CA ASP A 10 34.45 11.98 -15.38
C ASP A 10 35.68 11.84 -14.47
N ALA A 11 36.31 12.96 -14.12
CA ALA A 11 37.44 12.99 -13.20
C ALA A 11 37.07 12.54 -11.78
N LEU A 12 35.86 12.88 -11.31
CA LEU A 12 35.32 12.41 -10.02
C LEU A 12 35.01 10.91 -10.03
N SER A 13 34.52 10.38 -11.15
CA SER A 13 34.30 8.94 -11.30
C SER A 13 35.63 8.18 -11.31
N ALA A 14 36.61 8.66 -12.08
CA ALA A 14 37.93 8.05 -12.15
C ALA A 14 38.66 8.05 -10.79
N GLU A 15 38.57 9.14 -10.02
CA GLU A 15 39.18 9.18 -8.69
C GLU A 15 38.45 8.27 -7.68
N ARG A 16 37.13 8.10 -7.82
CA ARG A 16 36.38 7.13 -6.99
C ARG A 16 36.81 5.70 -7.25
N ASP A 17 36.97 5.34 -8.52
CA ASP A 17 37.46 4.02 -8.90
C ASP A 17 38.88 3.79 -8.40
N ARG A 18 39.75 4.82 -8.48
CA ARG A 18 41.09 4.79 -7.90
C ARG A 18 41.10 4.54 -6.40
N VAL A 19 40.21 5.21 -5.65
CA VAL A 19 40.07 4.99 -4.20
C VAL A 19 39.61 3.56 -3.93
N ILE A 20 38.64 3.04 -4.68
CA ILE A 20 38.17 1.66 -4.56
C ILE A 20 39.29 0.67 -4.84
N ASP A 21 40.15 0.93 -5.81
CA ASP A 21 41.29 0.06 -6.15
C ASP A 21 42.40 0.13 -5.09
N ALA A 22 42.58 1.27 -4.43
CA ALA A 22 43.58 1.47 -3.38
C ALA A 22 43.20 0.84 -2.02
N LEU A 23 41.94 0.43 -1.81
CA LEU A 23 41.54 -0.27 -0.59
C LEU A 23 42.27 -1.61 -0.43
N SER A 24 42.64 -2.01 0.78
CA SER A 24 43.20 -3.34 1.01
C SER A 24 42.16 -4.44 0.81
N ASP A 25 42.60 -5.62 0.37
CA ASP A 25 41.72 -6.78 0.18
C ASP A 25 41.03 -7.21 1.48
N ASP A 26 41.69 -7.02 2.62
CA ASP A 26 41.12 -7.26 3.95
C ASP A 26 39.96 -6.31 4.26
N ALA A 27 40.13 -5.01 3.98
CA ALA A 27 39.09 -4.01 4.22
C ALA A 27 37.86 -4.24 3.31
N VAL A 28 38.09 -4.61 2.05
CA VAL A 28 37.04 -4.95 1.09
C VAL A 28 36.27 -6.21 1.52
N SER A 29 36.99 -7.24 1.99
CA SER A 29 36.38 -8.49 2.45
C SER A 29 35.61 -8.31 3.76
N ALA A 30 36.16 -7.54 4.71
CA ALA A 30 35.50 -7.24 5.98
C ALA A 30 34.19 -6.45 5.76
N PHE A 31 34.21 -5.48 4.84
CA PHE A 31 33.01 -4.72 4.49
C PHE A 31 31.92 -5.64 3.89
N ALA A 32 32.28 -6.46 2.89
CA ALA A 32 31.33 -7.37 2.24
C ALA A 32 30.74 -8.43 3.18
N ALA A 33 31.44 -8.81 4.25
CA ALA A 33 30.92 -9.71 5.27
C ALA A 33 29.83 -9.07 6.14
N THR A 34 29.83 -7.74 6.25
CA THR A 34 28.92 -6.99 7.14
C THR A 34 27.78 -6.29 6.40
N ASP A 35 27.96 -5.94 5.13
CA ASP A 35 26.98 -5.15 4.39
C ASP A 35 25.88 -6.05 3.76
N PRO A 36 24.58 -5.76 4.00
CA PRO A 36 23.47 -6.54 3.47
C PRO A 36 23.49 -6.72 1.94
N ALA A 37 24.06 -5.77 1.19
CA ALA A 37 24.14 -5.82 -0.27
C ALA A 37 24.97 -7.01 -0.80
N PHE A 38 25.75 -7.67 0.06
CA PHE A 38 26.59 -8.82 -0.27
C PHE A 38 26.12 -10.13 0.40
N THR A 39 25.07 -10.08 1.23
CA THR A 39 24.54 -11.27 1.94
C THR A 39 23.64 -12.15 1.07
N SER A 40 22.95 -11.59 0.07
CA SER A 40 22.10 -12.31 -0.88
C SER A 40 22.82 -12.51 -2.23
N GLY A 41 23.57 -13.61 -2.37
CA GLY A 41 24.22 -13.92 -3.65
C GLY A 41 25.38 -14.91 -3.66
N GLY A 42 25.75 -15.52 -2.53
CA GLY A 42 26.79 -16.56 -2.51
C GLY A 42 28.23 -16.03 -2.68
N PHE A 43 28.49 -14.78 -2.29
CA PHE A 43 29.84 -14.22 -2.27
C PHE A 43 30.71 -15.00 -1.29
N ARG A 44 31.76 -15.66 -1.80
CA ARG A 44 32.74 -16.37 -0.98
C ARG A 44 33.85 -15.41 -0.54
N PRO A 45 34.33 -15.46 0.71
CA PRO A 45 35.51 -14.72 1.15
C PRO A 45 36.70 -15.03 0.22
N GLY A 46 37.37 -13.99 -0.29
CA GLY A 46 38.59 -14.12 -1.12
C GLY A 46 38.47 -13.75 -2.61
N ASN A 47 37.27 -13.48 -3.15
CA ASN A 47 37.13 -12.94 -4.52
C ASN A 47 36.93 -11.41 -4.52
N THR A 48 37.97 -10.68 -4.13
CA THR A 48 37.93 -9.21 -3.97
C THR A 48 37.70 -8.45 -5.27
N ALA A 49 38.05 -9.03 -6.42
CA ALA A 49 37.81 -8.42 -7.74
C ALA A 49 36.31 -8.24 -8.05
N LEU A 50 35.49 -9.25 -7.76
CA LEU A 50 34.03 -9.16 -7.94
C LEU A 50 33.40 -8.18 -6.92
N ILE A 51 33.91 -8.17 -5.68
CA ILE A 51 33.44 -7.25 -4.65
C ILE A 51 33.74 -5.81 -5.07
N ARG A 52 34.96 -5.50 -5.51
CA ARG A 52 35.34 -4.17 -6.02
C ARG A 52 34.48 -3.73 -7.20
N THR A 53 34.16 -4.65 -8.12
CA THR A 53 33.25 -4.36 -9.25
C THR A 53 31.86 -3.96 -8.76
N ARG A 54 31.33 -4.65 -7.75
CA ARG A 54 30.05 -4.30 -7.14
C ARG A 54 30.11 -3.01 -6.32
N LEU A 55 31.22 -2.73 -5.63
CA LEU A 55 31.46 -1.47 -4.93
C LEU A 55 31.43 -0.28 -5.89
N ARG A 56 31.99 -0.39 -7.10
CA ARG A 56 31.89 0.67 -8.12
C ARG A 56 30.45 0.97 -8.50
N VAL A 57 29.63 -0.08 -8.67
CA VAL A 57 28.19 0.07 -8.96
C VAL A 57 27.45 0.74 -7.80
N LEU A 58 27.70 0.30 -6.57
CA LEU A 58 27.07 0.90 -5.38
C LEU A 58 27.51 2.34 -5.17
N ALA A 59 28.78 2.65 -5.40
CA ALA A 59 29.32 3.98 -5.27
C ALA A 59 28.93 4.94 -6.40
N ALA A 60 28.33 4.43 -7.49
CA ALA A 60 27.77 5.19 -8.59
C ALA A 60 26.24 5.30 -8.56
N ALA A 61 25.58 4.65 -7.60
CA ALA A 61 24.13 4.70 -7.48
C ALA A 61 23.62 6.11 -7.13
N THR A 62 22.50 6.51 -7.73
CA THR A 62 21.85 7.82 -7.52
C THR A 62 21.18 7.98 -6.16
N ASP A 63 20.93 6.87 -5.45
CA ASP A 63 20.21 6.84 -4.17
C ASP A 63 21.08 7.31 -2.98
N GLY A 64 22.32 7.72 -3.24
CA GLY A 64 23.28 8.16 -2.23
C GLY A 64 24.12 7.02 -1.65
N LEU A 65 25.29 7.36 -1.11
CA LEU A 65 26.21 6.41 -0.47
C LEU A 65 25.70 6.01 0.92
N SER A 66 25.62 4.71 1.19
CA SER A 66 25.40 4.21 2.56
C SER A 66 26.52 4.69 3.50
N ASP A 67 26.20 4.90 4.78
CA ASP A 67 27.18 5.41 5.74
C ASP A 67 28.38 4.46 5.93
N ALA A 68 28.13 3.14 5.87
CA ALA A 68 29.17 2.13 5.95
C ALA A 68 30.12 2.20 4.73
N LEU A 69 29.57 2.32 3.51
CA LEU A 69 30.37 2.45 2.30
C LEU A 69 31.13 3.79 2.28
N ARG A 70 30.51 4.87 2.75
CA ARG A 70 31.15 6.19 2.86
C ARG A 70 32.38 6.14 3.76
N ARG A 71 32.28 5.52 4.94
CA ARG A 71 33.42 5.35 5.87
C ARG A 71 34.54 4.52 5.27
N LEU A 72 34.20 3.43 4.56
CA LEU A 72 35.20 2.60 3.88
C LEU A 72 35.98 3.41 2.84
N LEU A 73 35.28 4.15 1.97
CA LEU A 73 35.90 4.98 0.94
C LEU A 73 36.68 6.15 1.54
N ALA A 74 36.17 6.77 2.61
CA ALA A 74 36.86 7.84 3.33
C ALA A 74 38.24 7.38 3.80
N HIS A 75 38.31 6.15 4.33
CA HIS A 75 39.53 5.52 4.83
C HIS A 75 40.63 5.32 3.79
N GLY A 76 40.25 5.06 2.54
CA GLY A 76 41.16 4.89 1.39
C GLY A 76 41.41 6.17 0.59
N SER A 77 40.82 7.29 0.99
CA SER A 77 40.89 8.56 0.26
C SER A 77 41.75 9.60 0.99
N LEU A 78 41.94 10.76 0.34
CA LEU A 78 42.57 11.93 0.94
C LEU A 78 41.81 12.45 2.18
N ASN A 79 40.57 11.99 2.41
CA ASN A 79 39.81 12.35 3.60
C ASN A 79 40.55 11.96 4.87
N ARG A 80 40.93 10.68 5.00
CA ARG A 80 41.59 10.16 6.19
C ARG A 80 42.95 10.80 6.46
N THR A 81 43.72 11.09 5.41
CA THR A 81 45.10 11.55 5.56
C THR A 81 45.23 13.05 5.75
N LEU A 82 44.18 13.82 5.50
CA LEU A 82 44.26 15.28 5.49
C LEU A 82 42.96 15.95 5.93
N ILE A 83 41.85 15.71 5.23
CA ILE A 83 40.62 16.51 5.44
C ILE A 83 40.01 16.28 6.83
N ALA A 84 40.03 15.04 7.33
CA ALA A 84 39.49 14.69 8.64
C ALA A 84 40.18 15.45 9.80
N ASP A 85 41.46 15.78 9.64
CA ASP A 85 42.27 16.45 10.66
C ASP A 85 42.19 17.99 10.58
N LEU A 86 41.67 18.53 9.48
CA LEU A 86 41.51 19.97 9.30
C LEU A 86 40.21 20.47 9.92
N SER A 87 40.24 21.65 10.53
CA SER A 87 39.02 22.34 10.97
C SER A 87 38.16 22.76 9.77
N GLU A 88 36.86 22.94 9.99
CA GLU A 88 35.94 23.41 8.95
C GLU A 88 36.35 24.78 8.38
N SER A 89 36.84 25.67 9.24
CA SER A 89 37.38 26.97 8.84
C SER A 89 38.62 26.83 7.95
N ALA A 90 39.56 25.96 8.32
CA ALA A 90 40.76 25.72 7.52
C ALA A 90 40.43 25.12 6.15
N ILE A 91 39.46 24.20 6.09
CA ILE A 91 38.97 23.63 4.83
C ILE A 91 38.37 24.72 3.95
N ALA A 92 37.51 25.58 4.52
CA ALA A 92 36.90 26.68 3.78
C ALA A 92 37.95 27.68 3.26
N ASP A 93 38.94 28.03 4.07
CA ASP A 93 39.95 29.04 3.76
C ASP A 93 41.01 28.55 2.76
N LEU A 94 41.33 27.25 2.78
CA LEU A 94 42.39 26.65 1.96
C LEU A 94 41.86 25.86 0.75
N ARG A 95 40.54 25.80 0.54
CA ARG A 95 39.92 24.94 -0.49
C ARG A 95 40.53 25.09 -1.89
N HIS A 96 40.87 26.31 -2.29
CA HIS A 96 41.42 26.58 -3.63
C HIS A 96 42.87 26.13 -3.74
N ASP A 97 43.66 26.36 -2.68
CA ASP A 97 45.06 25.92 -2.60
C ASP A 97 45.17 24.39 -2.54
N LEU A 98 44.29 23.76 -1.77
CA LEU A 98 44.19 22.30 -1.69
C LEU A 98 43.78 21.69 -3.05
N ALA A 99 42.82 22.32 -3.75
CA ALA A 99 42.41 21.88 -5.07
C ALA A 99 43.53 22.03 -6.11
N ALA A 100 44.35 23.09 -6.02
CA ALA A 100 45.50 23.29 -6.90
C ALA A 100 46.62 22.25 -6.68
N LEU A 101 46.81 21.78 -5.43
CA LEU A 101 47.86 20.83 -5.08
C LEU A 101 47.48 19.37 -5.27
N PHE A 102 46.25 19.00 -4.90
CA PHE A 102 45.80 17.60 -4.90
C PHE A 102 44.86 17.27 -6.05
N GLY A 103 44.39 18.28 -6.78
CA GLY A 103 43.43 18.16 -7.87
C GLY A 103 41.97 18.40 -7.41
N PRO A 104 41.15 19.10 -8.21
CA PRO A 104 39.75 19.40 -7.88
C PRO A 104 38.89 18.18 -7.55
N ALA A 105 38.97 17.13 -8.37
CA ALA A 105 38.16 15.92 -8.20
C ALA A 105 38.51 15.18 -6.90
N ARG A 106 39.80 15.11 -6.56
CA ARG A 106 40.28 14.42 -5.37
C ARG A 106 39.88 15.12 -4.07
N ILE A 107 39.94 16.45 -4.07
CA ILE A 107 39.45 17.25 -2.93
C ILE A 107 37.94 17.14 -2.79
N LEU A 108 37.18 17.28 -3.88
CA LEU A 108 35.72 17.18 -3.82
C LEU A 108 35.25 15.79 -3.35
N LEU A 109 35.87 14.72 -3.85
CA LEU A 109 35.56 13.36 -3.39
C LEU A 109 35.88 13.20 -1.89
N ALA A 110 37.06 13.66 -1.44
CA ALA A 110 37.43 13.58 -0.03
C ALA A 110 36.47 14.35 0.89
N LEU A 111 35.95 15.51 0.45
CA LEU A 111 34.98 16.29 1.23
C LEU A 111 33.58 15.64 1.22
N GLN A 112 33.16 15.02 0.10
CA GLN A 112 31.90 14.28 0.02
C GLN A 112 31.86 13.04 0.91
N LEU A 113 33.02 12.47 1.20
CA LEU A 113 33.18 11.29 2.06
C LEU A 113 33.35 11.63 3.55
N ASP A 114 33.39 12.92 3.93
CA ASP A 114 33.61 13.35 5.31
C ASP A 114 32.44 12.97 6.24
N GLU A 115 32.73 12.69 7.51
CA GLU A 115 31.70 12.38 8.51
C GLU A 115 30.89 13.61 8.92
N ARG A 116 31.47 14.81 8.84
CA ARG A 116 30.80 16.08 9.16
C ARG A 116 29.86 16.49 8.04
N GLU A 117 28.58 16.63 8.37
CA GLU A 117 27.54 17.02 7.42
C GLU A 117 27.78 18.39 6.80
N THR A 118 28.24 19.36 7.60
CA THR A 118 28.62 20.72 7.18
C THR A 118 29.66 20.73 6.05
N VAL A 119 30.64 19.84 6.12
CA VAL A 119 31.69 19.68 5.10
C VAL A 119 31.14 19.06 3.82
N ARG A 120 30.26 18.05 3.93
CA ARG A 120 29.60 17.43 2.78
C ARG A 120 28.68 18.41 2.04
N GLU A 121 27.92 19.21 2.78
CA GLU A 121 27.07 20.26 2.20
C GLU A 121 27.90 21.32 1.48
N ALA A 122 29.04 21.71 2.05
CA ALA A 122 29.97 22.63 1.40
C ALA A 122 30.51 22.03 0.08
N ALA A 123 30.89 20.76 0.07
CA ALA A 123 31.32 20.06 -1.13
C ALA A 123 30.24 20.01 -2.22
N ALA A 124 28.99 19.68 -1.84
CA ALA A 124 27.86 19.66 -2.77
C ALA A 124 27.51 21.05 -3.31
N ARG A 125 27.78 22.11 -2.54
CA ARG A 125 27.63 23.51 -2.97
C ARG A 125 28.72 23.92 -3.94
N TRP A 126 29.98 23.55 -3.67
CA TRP A 126 31.11 23.87 -4.54
C TRP A 126 31.09 23.09 -5.85
N LEU A 127 30.63 21.83 -5.84
CA LEU A 127 30.44 21.06 -7.06
C LEU A 127 29.42 21.69 -8.02
N ARG A 128 28.42 22.42 -7.48
CA ARG A 128 27.43 23.18 -8.27
C ARG A 128 27.97 24.50 -8.81
N ALA A 129 29.09 25.00 -8.29
CA ALA A 129 29.75 26.18 -8.82
C ALA A 129 30.58 25.81 -10.05
N ASN A 130 30.56 26.66 -11.08
CA ASN A 130 31.35 26.46 -12.29
C ASN A 130 32.26 27.68 -12.54
N PRO A 131 33.59 27.58 -12.34
CA PRO A 131 34.34 26.42 -11.83
C PRO A 131 34.17 26.21 -10.31
N PRO A 132 34.37 24.98 -9.79
CA PRO A 132 34.21 24.68 -8.36
C PRO A 132 35.29 25.34 -7.48
N PHE A 133 36.48 25.55 -8.04
CA PHE A 133 37.61 26.20 -7.38
C PHE A 133 38.22 27.24 -8.30
N ALA A 134 38.77 28.30 -7.71
CA ALA A 134 39.55 29.29 -8.44
C ALA A 134 40.92 28.69 -8.84
N PRO A 135 41.44 29.02 -10.03
CA PRO A 135 42.78 28.59 -10.42
C PRO A 135 43.81 29.30 -9.54
N VAL A 136 44.62 28.52 -8.83
CA VAL A 136 45.74 29.00 -8.01
C VAL A 136 47.00 28.34 -8.51
N ASP A 137 48.09 29.09 -8.59
CA ASP A 137 49.41 28.56 -8.92
C ASP A 137 49.90 27.59 -7.82
N PRO A 138 50.29 26.33 -8.14
CA PRO A 138 50.74 25.36 -7.14
C PRO A 138 51.91 25.84 -6.26
N ALA A 139 52.80 26.68 -6.78
CA ALA A 139 53.90 27.23 -5.98
C ALA A 139 53.38 28.25 -4.95
N ALA A 140 52.44 29.12 -5.34
CA ALA A 140 51.76 30.03 -4.43
C ALA A 140 50.90 29.28 -3.37
N ALA A 141 50.19 28.23 -3.77
CA ALA A 141 49.42 27.38 -2.86
C ALA A 141 50.32 26.71 -1.80
N THR A 142 51.49 26.21 -2.22
CA THR A 142 52.49 25.61 -1.30
C THR A 142 53.03 26.65 -0.32
N ALA A 143 53.34 27.86 -0.79
CA ALA A 143 53.82 28.94 0.06
C ALA A 143 52.77 29.35 1.09
N ARG A 144 51.49 29.45 0.69
CA ARG A 144 50.38 29.78 1.58
C ARG A 144 50.14 28.69 2.63
N LEU A 145 50.20 27.41 2.26
CA LEU A 145 50.15 26.33 3.25
C LEU A 145 51.34 26.37 4.21
N ARG A 146 52.55 26.65 3.71
CA ARG A 146 53.73 26.81 4.57
C ARG A 146 53.62 28.01 5.50
N ASP A 147 52.96 29.09 5.12
CA ASP A 147 52.72 30.23 6.00
C ASP A 147 51.69 29.90 7.09
N VAL A 148 50.56 29.28 6.70
CA VAL A 148 49.49 28.89 7.63
C VAL A 148 49.95 27.81 8.62
N PHE A 149 50.72 26.82 8.16
CA PHE A 149 51.25 25.74 9.00
C PHE A 149 52.68 25.99 9.49
N GLY A 150 53.32 27.09 9.09
CA GLY A 150 54.75 27.36 9.33
C GLY A 150 55.06 27.52 10.81
N ARG A 151 54.22 28.25 11.54
CA ARG A 151 54.38 28.40 13.00
C ARG A 151 54.29 27.07 13.74
N LEU A 152 53.50 26.13 13.23
CA LEU A 152 53.41 24.78 13.76
C LEU A 152 54.69 23.97 13.42
N LEU A 153 55.17 24.06 12.18
CA LEU A 153 56.38 23.36 11.73
C LEU A 153 57.66 23.87 12.40
N ASP A 154 57.73 25.18 12.68
CA ASP A 154 58.83 25.83 13.41
C ASP A 154 58.81 25.44 14.89
N ALA A 155 57.62 25.37 15.51
CA ALA A 155 57.45 24.86 16.87
C ALA A 155 57.80 23.37 16.99
N CYS A 156 57.66 22.60 15.91
CA CYS A 156 58.07 21.20 15.81
C CYS A 156 59.55 21.01 15.40
N GLY A 157 60.29 22.09 15.10
CA GLY A 157 61.74 22.07 14.85
C GLY A 157 62.17 21.51 13.48
N VAL A 158 61.33 21.58 12.45
CA VAL A 158 61.54 20.82 11.20
C VAL A 158 62.14 21.64 10.04
N ALA A 159 62.57 22.90 10.22
CA ALA A 159 63.14 23.69 9.12
C ALA A 159 64.46 24.45 9.44
N GLY A 160 65.58 23.93 8.92
CA GLY A 160 66.51 24.68 8.05
C GLY A 160 67.72 25.45 8.63
N THR A 161 68.93 24.98 8.28
CA THR A 161 70.07 25.76 7.71
C THR A 161 70.60 27.04 8.41
N ALA A 162 71.76 26.94 9.09
CA ALA A 162 72.73 28.05 9.27
C ALA A 162 74.19 27.54 9.44
N PRO A 163 75.23 28.25 8.95
CA PRO A 163 76.63 27.78 8.91
C PRO A 163 77.39 27.97 10.24
N PRO A 164 78.52 27.25 10.47
CA PRO A 164 79.21 27.26 11.76
C PRO A 164 80.04 28.53 11.97
N PHE A 165 79.80 29.20 13.11
CA PHE A 165 80.61 30.29 13.63
C PHE A 165 81.94 29.72 14.17
N THR A 166 83.07 30.02 13.53
CA THR A 166 84.40 29.83 14.13
C THR A 166 84.76 31.06 14.95
N LEU A 167 84.77 30.94 16.27
CA LEU A 167 85.29 31.95 17.20
C LEU A 167 86.70 31.58 17.68
N THR A 168 87.63 32.49 17.47
CA THR A 168 88.95 32.49 18.11
C THR A 168 88.78 32.90 19.58
N LEU A 169 89.03 31.95 20.49
CA LEU A 169 88.91 32.10 21.94
C LEU A 169 90.02 32.99 22.54
N THR A 170 89.63 34.12 23.13
CA THR A 170 90.47 34.88 24.08
C THR A 170 90.02 34.64 25.53
N ARG A 171 90.93 34.79 26.50
CA ARG A 171 90.68 34.43 27.92
C ARG A 171 89.59 35.27 28.59
N GLU A 172 89.42 36.53 28.16
CA GLU A 172 88.34 37.41 28.62
C GLU A 172 86.98 36.97 28.03
N ALA A 173 86.93 36.63 26.74
CA ALA A 173 85.73 36.06 26.12
C ALA A 173 85.29 34.76 26.81
N TRP A 174 86.23 33.92 27.27
CA TRP A 174 85.92 32.72 28.06
C TRP A 174 85.36 33.02 29.46
N GLN A 175 85.78 34.12 30.10
CA GLN A 175 85.26 34.50 31.42
C GLN A 175 83.86 35.11 31.32
N ASP A 176 83.62 35.95 30.31
CA ASP A 176 82.30 36.50 30.01
C ASP A 176 81.33 35.41 29.56
N GLU A 177 81.78 34.47 28.72
CA GLU A 177 80.98 33.32 28.31
C GLU A 177 80.70 32.38 29.49
N LYS A 178 81.65 32.19 30.41
CA LYS A 178 81.41 31.45 31.66
C LYS A 178 80.38 32.15 32.56
N ALA A 179 80.42 33.48 32.68
CA ALA A 179 79.42 34.23 33.45
C ALA A 179 78.04 34.12 32.79
N HIS A 180 77.96 34.30 31.48
CA HIS A 180 76.74 34.16 30.70
C HIS A 180 76.14 32.75 30.81
N LEU A 181 76.97 31.70 30.67
CA LEU A 181 76.54 30.31 30.83
C LEU A 181 76.07 30.00 32.27
N ASN A 182 76.65 30.64 33.29
CA ASN A 182 76.20 30.47 34.68
C ASN A 182 74.85 31.15 34.94
N ASP A 183 74.62 32.33 34.38
CA ASP A 183 73.32 33.02 34.45
C ASP A 183 72.25 32.26 33.66
N GLN A 184 72.58 31.76 32.47
CA GLN A 184 71.70 30.86 31.71
C GLN A 184 71.39 29.58 32.49
N LEU A 185 72.38 28.97 33.17
CA LEU A 185 72.15 27.81 34.04
C LEU A 185 71.23 28.14 35.21
N ARG A 186 71.31 29.35 35.75
CA ARG A 186 70.43 29.80 36.84
C ARG A 186 68.99 29.98 36.35
N ASP A 187 68.81 30.63 35.21
CA ASP A 187 67.50 30.83 34.60
C ASP A 187 66.87 29.51 34.17
N LEU A 188 67.64 28.61 33.55
CA LEU A 188 67.19 27.26 33.20
C LEU A 188 66.78 26.45 34.44
N ARG A 189 67.45 26.62 35.58
CA ARG A 189 67.04 25.98 36.84
C ARG A 189 65.72 26.54 37.38
N VAL A 190 65.50 27.85 37.26
CA VAL A 190 64.23 28.49 37.65
C VAL A 190 63.09 28.02 36.75
N GLN A 191 63.31 28.01 35.44
CA GLN A 191 62.34 27.52 34.46
C GLN A 191 62.04 26.02 34.66
N LEU A 192 63.06 25.20 34.93
CA LEU A 192 62.88 23.77 35.21
C LEU A 192 62.08 23.54 36.49
N ARG A 193 62.22 24.41 37.51
CA ARG A 193 61.38 24.37 38.71
C ARG A 193 59.93 24.75 38.40
N ALA A 194 59.72 25.83 37.64
CA ALA A 194 58.39 26.26 37.22
C ALA A 194 57.67 25.20 36.35
N LEU A 195 58.40 24.52 35.45
CA LEU A 195 57.88 23.42 34.64
C LEU A 195 57.58 22.17 35.47
N LYS A 196 58.36 21.87 36.51
CA LYS A 196 58.04 20.80 37.45
C LYS A 196 56.76 21.11 38.24
N ASP A 197 56.58 22.37 38.66
CA ASP A 197 55.39 22.80 39.38
C ASP A 197 54.14 22.83 38.48
N SER A 198 54.28 23.19 37.20
CA SER A 198 53.18 23.09 36.23
C SER A 198 52.84 21.63 35.90
N ALA A 199 53.83 20.75 35.73
CA ALA A 199 53.61 19.33 35.55
C ALA A 199 52.91 18.69 36.77
N ALA A 200 53.33 19.05 37.99
CA ALA A 200 52.66 18.60 39.21
C ALA A 200 51.21 19.11 39.32
N ARG A 201 50.93 20.34 38.85
CA ARG A 201 49.55 20.86 38.75
C ARG A 201 48.73 20.12 37.70
N ALA A 202 49.28 19.85 36.53
CA ALA A 202 48.61 19.09 35.48
C ALA A 202 48.23 17.68 35.97
N VAL A 203 49.14 16.99 36.66
CA VAL A 203 48.85 15.68 37.27
C VAL A 203 47.73 15.76 38.31
N ARG A 204 47.68 16.82 39.13
CA ARG A 204 46.58 17.02 40.09
C ARG A 204 45.24 17.28 39.40
N LEU A 205 45.23 18.12 38.35
CA LEU A 205 44.02 18.39 37.58
C LEU A 205 43.54 17.15 36.83
N GLN A 206 44.46 16.34 36.29
CA GLN A 206 44.10 15.07 35.67
C GLN A 206 43.43 14.13 36.67
N LYS A 207 44.01 13.97 37.87
CA LYS A 207 43.39 13.14 38.93
C LYS A 207 41.99 13.65 39.34
N LEU A 208 41.80 14.97 39.38
CA LEU A 208 40.49 15.57 39.64
C LEU A 208 39.51 15.32 38.49
N ALA A 209 39.96 15.44 37.25
CA ALA A 209 39.13 15.14 36.07
C ALA A 209 38.72 13.66 36.03
N ASP A 210 39.65 12.76 36.33
CA ASP A 210 39.40 11.31 36.42
C ASP A 210 38.38 11.00 37.54
N ALA A 211 38.54 11.64 38.71
CA ALA A 211 37.60 11.50 39.83
C ALA A 211 36.20 12.02 39.49
N LEU A 212 36.08 13.19 38.86
CA LEU A 212 34.81 13.74 38.43
C LEU A 212 34.15 12.92 37.32
N THR A 213 34.95 12.32 36.43
CA THR A 213 34.43 11.41 35.40
C THR A 213 33.89 10.13 36.03
N ALA A 214 34.61 9.56 36.99
CA ALA A 214 34.13 8.40 37.75
C ALA A 214 32.86 8.71 38.55
N GLU A 215 32.76 9.89 39.17
CA GLU A 215 31.56 10.33 39.88
C GLU A 215 30.37 10.53 38.94
N ARG A 216 30.59 11.13 37.76
CA ARG A 216 29.56 11.25 36.72
C ARG A 216 29.06 9.88 36.27
N ASP A 217 29.97 8.94 36.04
CA ASP A 217 29.61 7.61 35.55
C ASP A 217 28.86 6.80 36.62
N ASP A 218 29.21 6.94 37.91
CA ASP A 218 28.46 6.37 39.04
C ASP A 218 27.06 6.99 39.15
N LEU A 219 26.95 8.32 39.03
CA LEU A 219 25.65 9.01 39.03
C LEU A 219 24.78 8.62 37.83
N ALA A 220 25.37 8.45 36.64
CA ALA A 220 24.66 7.98 35.46
C ALA A 220 24.15 6.54 35.66
N ALA A 221 24.98 5.64 36.20
CA ALA A 221 24.57 4.28 36.53
C ALA A 221 23.44 4.23 37.57
N ARG A 222 23.49 5.09 38.60
CA ARG A 222 22.40 5.23 39.59
C ARG A 222 21.12 5.76 38.95
N LEU A 223 21.22 6.76 38.08
CA LEU A 223 20.06 7.28 37.35
C LEU A 223 19.43 6.19 36.48
N ASP A 224 20.23 5.42 35.75
CA ASP A 224 19.75 4.32 34.93
C ASP A 224 19.05 3.25 35.78
N ALA A 225 19.62 2.88 36.93
CA ALA A 225 19.01 1.95 37.88
C ALA A 225 17.66 2.46 38.40
N GLU A 226 17.60 3.72 38.85
CA GLU A 226 16.36 4.36 39.33
C GLU A 226 15.29 4.47 38.23
N THR A 227 15.70 4.77 36.97
CA THR A 227 14.74 4.80 35.86
C THR A 227 14.21 3.40 35.51
N ALA A 228 15.04 2.36 35.62
CA ALA A 228 14.62 0.97 35.44
C ALA A 228 13.65 0.55 36.55
N GLU A 229 13.94 0.86 37.80
CA GLU A 229 13.06 0.60 38.95
C GLU A 229 11.72 1.33 38.81
N LYS A 230 11.73 2.61 38.44
CA LYS A 230 10.50 3.37 38.18
C LYS A 230 9.66 2.72 37.07
N ARG A 231 10.28 2.25 35.98
CA ARG A 231 9.56 1.53 34.90
C ARG A 231 8.95 0.23 35.41
N GLN A 232 9.66 -0.51 36.26
CA GLN A 232 9.15 -1.73 36.88
C GLN A 232 7.95 -1.44 37.80
N VAL A 233 8.03 -0.41 38.64
CA VAL A 233 6.93 0.00 39.53
C VAL A 233 5.70 0.45 38.73
N ILE A 234 5.87 1.21 37.65
CA ILE A 234 4.75 1.60 36.77
C ILE A 234 4.08 0.37 36.15
N ARG A 235 4.87 -0.62 35.70
CA ARG A 235 4.34 -1.87 35.17
C ARG A 235 3.55 -2.65 36.22
N GLN A 236 4.13 -2.85 37.41
CA GLN A 236 3.45 -3.53 38.52
C GLN A 236 2.16 -2.83 38.92
N ARG A 237 2.16 -1.49 38.96
CA ARG A 237 0.95 -0.70 39.24
C ARG A 237 -0.12 -0.93 38.17
N SER A 238 0.24 -0.94 36.90
CA SER A 238 -0.71 -1.19 35.80
C SER A 238 -1.30 -2.61 35.85
N GLU A 239 -0.48 -3.60 36.23
CA GLU A 239 -0.92 -4.98 36.42
C GLU A 239 -1.92 -5.09 37.59
N LEU A 240 -1.60 -4.47 38.74
CA LEU A 240 -2.47 -4.43 39.90
C LEU A 240 -3.77 -3.65 39.64
N GLU A 241 -3.74 -2.55 38.88
CA GLU A 241 -4.94 -1.82 38.46
C GLU A 241 -5.83 -2.70 37.55
N ALA A 242 -5.24 -3.46 36.63
CA ALA A 242 -5.96 -4.40 35.78
C ALA A 242 -6.52 -5.59 36.57
N GLU A 243 -5.82 -6.09 37.58
CA GLU A 243 -6.30 -7.14 38.48
C GLU A 243 -7.45 -6.64 39.38
N LEU A 244 -7.31 -5.44 39.96
CA LEU A 244 -8.37 -4.81 40.73
C LEU A 244 -9.63 -4.58 39.86
N GLY A 245 -9.46 -4.17 38.60
CA GLY A 245 -10.55 -4.05 37.65
C GLY A 245 -11.26 -5.38 37.42
N ARG A 246 -10.49 -6.45 37.14
CA ARG A 246 -11.01 -7.81 36.97
C ARG A 246 -11.75 -8.32 38.21
N GLU A 247 -11.18 -8.13 39.41
CA GLU A 247 -11.82 -8.53 40.66
C GLU A 247 -13.09 -7.74 40.96
N ARG A 248 -13.13 -6.44 40.65
CA ARG A 248 -14.36 -5.64 40.80
C ARG A 248 -15.48 -6.18 39.90
N THR A 249 -15.19 -6.42 38.63
CA THR A 249 -16.16 -6.99 37.68
C THR A 249 -16.63 -8.37 38.13
N GLN A 250 -15.72 -9.27 38.48
CA GLN A 250 -16.07 -10.61 38.95
C GLN A 250 -16.88 -10.57 40.26
N ARG A 251 -16.56 -9.66 41.19
CA ARG A 251 -17.32 -9.49 42.43
C ARG A 251 -18.73 -8.99 42.15
N GLU A 252 -18.90 -8.03 41.24
CA GLU A 252 -20.22 -7.54 40.82
C GLU A 252 -21.04 -8.65 40.16
N GLU A 253 -20.45 -9.44 39.29
CA GLU A 253 -21.10 -10.59 38.64
C GLU A 253 -21.50 -11.66 39.66
N ARG A 254 -20.61 -12.02 40.59
CA ARG A 254 -20.92 -12.96 41.68
C ARG A 254 -22.03 -12.42 42.58
N LEU A 255 -22.02 -11.12 42.88
CA LEU A 255 -23.03 -10.48 43.73
C LEU A 255 -24.38 -10.43 43.02
N ARG A 256 -24.41 -10.15 41.71
CA ARG A 256 -25.62 -10.25 40.88
C ARG A 256 -26.15 -11.67 40.84
N ALA A 257 -25.30 -12.65 40.50
CA ALA A 257 -25.71 -14.06 40.46
C ALA A 257 -26.21 -14.57 41.82
N ALA A 258 -25.57 -14.17 42.92
CA ALA A 258 -26.02 -14.52 44.27
C ALA A 258 -27.33 -13.82 44.65
N LEU A 259 -27.52 -12.56 44.26
CA LEU A 259 -28.80 -11.85 44.42
C LEU A 259 -29.90 -12.50 43.58
N ASP A 260 -29.64 -12.81 42.32
CA ASP A 260 -30.59 -13.45 41.41
C ASP A 260 -30.99 -14.84 41.92
N SER A 261 -30.01 -15.64 42.37
CA SER A 261 -30.28 -16.95 42.98
C SER A 261 -31.09 -16.83 44.27
N ARG A 262 -30.82 -15.82 45.12
CA ARG A 262 -31.52 -15.63 46.39
C ARG A 262 -32.93 -15.05 46.18
N LEU A 263 -33.09 -14.13 45.24
CA LEU A 263 -34.38 -13.59 44.83
C LEU A 263 -35.24 -14.64 44.14
N ALA A 264 -34.66 -15.52 43.31
CA ALA A 264 -35.35 -16.66 42.73
C ALA A 264 -35.79 -17.69 43.78
N SER A 265 -35.05 -17.82 44.88
CA SER A 265 -35.41 -18.69 46.01
C SER A 265 -36.44 -18.08 46.96
N GLU A 266 -36.45 -16.76 47.15
CA GLU A 266 -37.34 -16.08 48.10
C GLU A 266 -38.63 -15.54 47.47
N PHE A 267 -38.65 -15.27 46.17
CA PHE A 267 -39.82 -14.72 45.47
C PHE A 267 -40.08 -15.49 44.18
N ALA A 268 -41.25 -16.14 44.12
CA ALA A 268 -41.71 -16.94 42.99
C ALA A 268 -41.36 -16.29 41.63
N GLY A 269 -40.83 -17.09 40.70
CA GLY A 269 -40.16 -16.69 39.45
C GLY A 269 -40.91 -15.79 38.46
N TRP A 270 -42.10 -15.30 38.80
CA TRP A 270 -42.85 -14.31 38.01
C TRP A 270 -42.24 -12.89 38.10
N ILE A 271 -41.57 -12.54 39.20
CA ILE A 271 -40.92 -11.22 39.35
C ILE A 271 -39.61 -11.12 38.54
N ALA A 272 -38.90 -12.23 38.34
CA ALA A 272 -37.71 -12.27 37.49
C ALA A 272 -38.06 -11.96 36.03
N HIS A 273 -39.18 -12.51 35.53
CA HIS A 273 -39.69 -12.19 34.19
C HIS A 273 -40.10 -10.71 34.08
N ALA A 274 -40.82 -10.17 35.07
CA ALA A 274 -41.22 -8.76 35.10
C ALA A 274 -40.01 -7.81 35.07
N ARG A 275 -38.93 -8.10 35.81
CA ARG A 275 -37.71 -7.28 35.79
C ARG A 275 -36.87 -7.46 34.53
N THR A 276 -36.86 -8.64 33.91
CA THR A 276 -36.27 -8.79 32.57
C THR A 276 -37.05 -8.00 31.52
N VAL A 277 -38.37 -7.90 31.63
CA VAL A 277 -39.22 -7.08 30.76
C VAL A 277 -38.97 -5.59 31.02
N GLU A 278 -38.85 -5.15 32.27
CA GLU A 278 -38.52 -3.75 32.61
C GLU A 278 -37.09 -3.35 32.19
N ALA A 279 -36.11 -4.23 32.39
CA ALA A 279 -34.73 -4.00 31.94
C ALA A 279 -34.61 -4.05 30.42
N ALA A 280 -35.32 -4.95 29.74
CA ALA A 280 -35.42 -4.98 28.29
C ALA A 280 -36.10 -3.71 27.77
N ALA A 281 -37.22 -3.27 28.36
CA ALA A 281 -37.90 -2.05 27.96
C ALA A 281 -37.03 -0.79 28.16
N ALA A 282 -36.29 -0.69 29.27
CA ALA A 282 -35.37 0.44 29.50
C ALA A 282 -34.18 0.46 28.51
N THR A 283 -33.70 -0.72 28.09
CA THR A 283 -32.58 -0.85 27.15
C THR A 283 -33.03 -0.77 25.68
N ASP A 284 -34.23 -1.26 25.34
CA ASP A 284 -34.84 -1.22 24.02
C ASP A 284 -35.39 0.16 23.67
N VAL A 285 -35.89 0.95 24.62
CA VAL A 285 -36.35 2.32 24.31
C VAL A 285 -35.20 3.19 23.80
N MET A 286 -33.97 3.02 24.31
CA MET A 286 -32.79 3.72 23.79
C MET A 286 -32.30 3.13 22.46
N ARG A 287 -32.21 1.79 22.35
CA ARG A 287 -31.75 1.11 21.11
C ARG A 287 -32.72 1.24 19.93
N HIS A 288 -34.03 1.19 20.17
CA HIS A 288 -35.05 1.38 19.14
C HIS A 288 -35.20 2.84 18.72
N ARG A 289 -35.02 3.79 19.64
CA ARG A 289 -35.00 5.21 19.27
C ARG A 289 -33.81 5.53 18.38
N ASP A 290 -32.62 5.03 18.71
CA ASP A 290 -31.43 5.15 17.85
C ASP A 290 -31.62 4.43 16.50
N ALA A 291 -32.20 3.22 16.47
CA ALA A 291 -32.42 2.47 15.24
C ALA A 291 -33.50 3.12 14.34
N LEU A 292 -34.61 3.61 14.91
CA LEU A 292 -35.65 4.31 14.17
C LEU A 292 -35.14 5.67 13.66
N GLU A 293 -34.39 6.42 14.46
CA GLU A 293 -33.74 7.65 14.02
C GLU A 293 -32.71 7.40 12.91
N GLN A 294 -31.93 6.31 13.00
CA GLN A 294 -31.00 5.89 11.93
C GLN A 294 -31.72 5.50 10.65
N VAL A 295 -32.82 4.75 10.73
CA VAL A 295 -33.64 4.37 9.57
C VAL A 295 -34.28 5.60 8.95
N GLU A 296 -34.88 6.49 9.74
CA GLU A 296 -35.43 7.75 9.23
C GLU A 296 -34.37 8.63 8.57
N HIS A 297 -33.18 8.74 9.18
CA HIS A 297 -32.07 9.49 8.61
C HIS A 297 -31.59 8.87 7.28
N ALA A 298 -31.47 7.55 7.21
CA ALA A 298 -31.13 6.84 5.99
C ALA A 298 -32.18 7.02 4.89
N LEU A 299 -33.47 6.96 5.23
CA LEU A 299 -34.58 7.19 4.31
C LEU A 299 -34.59 8.63 3.77
N ARG A 300 -34.34 9.63 4.63
CA ARG A 300 -34.21 11.04 4.20
C ARG A 300 -33.03 11.24 3.25
N ARG A 301 -31.88 10.63 3.55
CA ARG A 301 -30.72 10.63 2.64
C ARG A 301 -31.01 9.97 1.30
N GLN A 302 -31.71 8.83 1.31
CA GLN A 302 -32.09 8.12 0.09
C GLN A 302 -33.09 8.93 -0.74
N ALA A 303 -34.05 9.60 -0.10
CA ALA A 303 -35.00 10.50 -0.76
C ALA A 303 -34.32 11.71 -1.42
N ALA A 304 -33.22 12.21 -0.84
CA ALA A 304 -32.41 13.28 -1.44
C ALA A 304 -31.54 12.80 -2.62
N ALA A 305 -31.04 11.56 -2.55
CA ALA A 305 -30.19 10.98 -3.59
C ALA A 305 -30.99 10.45 -4.81
N ASP A 306 -32.21 9.96 -4.59
CA ASP A 306 -33.08 9.44 -5.64
C ASP A 306 -34.46 10.13 -5.62
N ARG A 307 -34.71 10.94 -6.65
CA ARG A 307 -35.98 11.67 -6.83
C ARG A 307 -37.19 10.73 -6.91
N HIS A 308 -37.03 9.51 -7.43
CA HIS A 308 -38.11 8.53 -7.47
C HIS A 308 -38.42 8.01 -6.06
N SER A 309 -37.40 7.61 -5.30
CA SER A 309 -37.53 7.22 -3.89
C SER A 309 -38.15 8.32 -3.03
N GLY A 310 -37.75 9.59 -3.23
CA GLY A 310 -38.32 10.73 -2.52
C GLY A 310 -39.81 10.94 -2.82
N ASN A 311 -40.21 10.92 -4.10
CA ASN A 311 -41.62 11.03 -4.49
C ASN A 311 -42.44 9.86 -3.94
N ARG A 312 -41.87 8.64 -3.92
CA ARG A 312 -42.53 7.44 -3.40
C ARG A 312 -42.77 7.53 -1.89
N ALA A 313 -41.78 8.00 -1.13
CA ALA A 313 -41.91 8.22 0.32
C ALA A 313 -43.00 9.25 0.66
N THR A 314 -43.08 10.35 -0.10
CA THR A 314 -44.15 11.36 0.06
C THR A 314 -45.54 10.79 -0.18
N LEU A 315 -45.69 9.95 -1.22
CA LEU A 315 -46.97 9.31 -1.53
C LEU A 315 -47.36 8.26 -0.47
N LEU A 316 -46.41 7.53 0.12
CA LEU A 316 -46.67 6.60 1.23
C LEU A 316 -47.10 7.33 2.50
N ALA A 317 -46.39 8.40 2.90
CA ALA A 317 -46.78 9.19 4.07
C ALA A 317 -48.18 9.82 3.90
N ARG A 318 -48.53 10.22 2.68
CA ARG A 318 -49.88 10.68 2.34
C ARG A 318 -50.91 9.55 2.45
N LEU A 319 -50.56 8.34 1.99
CA LEU A 319 -51.43 7.17 2.12
C LEU A 319 -51.74 6.85 3.58
N ASP A 320 -50.72 6.84 4.46
CA ASP A 320 -50.89 6.60 5.90
C ASP A 320 -51.81 7.65 6.55
N ALA A 321 -51.61 8.93 6.19
CA ALA A 321 -52.46 10.01 6.68
C ALA A 321 -53.92 9.87 6.23
N LEU A 322 -54.14 9.44 4.99
CA LEU A 322 -55.48 9.19 4.44
C LEU A 322 -56.13 7.97 5.09
N ASP A 323 -55.40 6.88 5.31
CA ASP A 323 -55.89 5.68 5.98
C ASP A 323 -56.27 5.98 7.44
N ALA A 324 -55.46 6.77 8.16
CA ALA A 324 -55.77 7.25 9.51
C ALA A 324 -56.98 8.22 9.55
N ALA A 325 -57.12 9.11 8.56
CA ALA A 325 -58.29 9.98 8.43
C ALA A 325 -59.56 9.17 8.12
N ARG A 326 -59.46 8.16 7.25
CA ARG A 326 -60.56 7.24 6.91
C ARG A 326 -61.00 6.43 8.12
N ALA A 327 -60.07 5.90 8.92
CA ALA A 327 -60.37 5.17 10.14
C ALA A 327 -61.16 6.05 11.13
N ARG A 328 -60.70 7.28 11.38
CA ARG A 328 -61.40 8.25 12.24
C ARG A 328 -62.78 8.63 11.70
N ALA A 329 -62.92 8.83 10.39
CA ALA A 329 -64.19 9.17 9.77
C ALA A 329 -65.20 8.01 9.82
N ARG A 330 -64.75 6.77 9.63
CA ARG A 330 -65.60 5.57 9.77
C ARG A 330 -65.98 5.30 11.21
N ASP A 331 -65.07 5.49 12.15
CA ASP A 331 -65.34 5.40 13.59
C ASP A 331 -66.37 6.45 14.03
N ALA A 332 -66.22 7.70 13.56
CA ALA A 332 -67.20 8.76 13.79
C ALA A 332 -68.57 8.43 13.18
N LEU A 333 -68.63 7.84 11.97
CA LEU A 333 -69.89 7.38 11.36
C LEU A 333 -70.54 6.23 12.13
N ALA A 334 -69.74 5.31 12.66
CA ALA A 334 -70.22 4.14 13.42
C ALA A 334 -70.85 4.53 14.77
N HIS A 335 -70.42 5.64 15.35
CA HIS A 335 -70.84 6.10 16.67
C HIS A 335 -71.69 7.39 16.66
N ALA A 336 -72.04 7.91 15.47
CA ALA A 336 -72.86 9.13 15.34
C ALA A 336 -74.35 8.85 15.50
N LEU A 337 -75.02 9.60 16.39
CA LEU A 337 -76.49 9.59 16.55
C LEU A 337 -77.22 10.34 15.42
N VAL A 338 -76.56 11.34 14.80
CA VAL A 338 -77.02 12.07 13.62
C VAL A 338 -75.84 12.24 12.68
N GLN A 339 -75.95 11.72 11.45
CA GLN A 339 -74.89 11.82 10.44
C GLN A 339 -75.07 13.09 9.60
N THR A 340 -73.98 13.84 9.42
CA THR A 340 -73.98 14.96 8.47
C THR A 340 -73.67 14.43 7.06
N PRO A 341 -74.32 14.95 5.99
CA PRO A 341 -74.14 14.43 4.63
C PRO A 341 -72.70 14.59 4.09
N GLU A 342 -71.92 15.51 4.65
CA GLU A 342 -70.53 15.77 4.29
C GLU A 342 -69.59 14.63 4.72
N LEU A 343 -69.89 13.93 5.82
CA LEU A 343 -68.99 12.92 6.38
C LEU A 343 -68.95 11.62 5.53
N PRO A 344 -70.08 11.05 5.06
CA PRO A 344 -70.06 9.95 4.08
C PRO A 344 -69.46 10.33 2.71
N ALA A 345 -69.62 11.59 2.29
CA ALA A 345 -68.99 12.09 1.05
C ALA A 345 -67.47 12.18 1.20
N ALA A 346 -66.98 12.66 2.36
CA ALA A 346 -65.57 12.68 2.68
C ALA A 346 -64.96 11.28 2.75
N VAL A 347 -65.66 10.29 3.32
CA VAL A 347 -65.18 8.88 3.34
C VAL A 347 -65.03 8.31 1.94
N ARG A 348 -65.98 8.57 1.03
CA ARG A 348 -65.87 8.15 -0.37
C ARG A 348 -64.69 8.81 -1.10
N ALA A 349 -64.51 10.12 -0.93
CA ALA A 349 -63.38 10.82 -1.50
C ALA A 349 -62.03 10.30 -0.94
N LEU A 350 -61.97 9.95 0.35
CA LEU A 350 -60.80 9.31 0.95
C LEU A 350 -60.55 7.91 0.36
N ASP A 351 -61.58 7.09 0.17
CA ASP A 351 -61.47 5.76 -0.43
C ASP A 351 -60.95 5.84 -1.89
N ASP A 352 -61.48 6.76 -2.70
CA ASP A 352 -61.02 6.97 -4.09
C ASP A 352 -59.57 7.46 -4.14
N GLU A 353 -59.19 8.37 -3.24
CA GLU A 353 -57.81 8.86 -3.12
C GLU A 353 -56.83 7.76 -2.72
N ILE A 354 -57.21 6.94 -1.73
CA ILE A 354 -56.43 5.80 -1.25
C ILE A 354 -56.23 4.80 -2.39
N GLN A 355 -57.30 4.46 -3.12
CA GLN A 355 -57.20 3.55 -4.26
C GLN A 355 -56.31 4.10 -5.38
N ARG A 356 -56.46 5.39 -5.71
CA ARG A 356 -55.60 6.04 -6.69
C ARG A 356 -54.13 6.02 -6.29
N ILE A 357 -53.80 6.36 -5.04
CA ILE A 357 -52.41 6.35 -4.57
C ILE A 357 -51.85 4.91 -4.53
N ARG A 358 -52.64 3.92 -4.08
CA ARG A 358 -52.24 2.50 -4.11
C ARG A 358 -51.95 2.02 -5.53
N ALA A 359 -52.80 2.39 -6.51
CA ALA A 359 -52.59 2.06 -7.91
C ALA A 359 -51.31 2.72 -8.48
N ILE A 360 -51.04 3.98 -8.16
CA ILE A 360 -49.82 4.69 -8.57
C ILE A 360 -48.56 4.05 -7.95
N LEU A 361 -48.63 3.67 -6.68
CA LEU A 361 -47.51 3.08 -5.94
C LEU A 361 -47.29 1.59 -6.24
N ARG A 362 -48.20 0.95 -6.99
CA ARG A 362 -48.23 -0.49 -7.27
C ARG A 362 -47.96 -1.31 -6.00
N ILE A 363 -48.66 -0.96 -4.92
CA ILE A 363 -48.61 -1.71 -3.67
C ILE A 363 -49.41 -2.99 -3.90
N ASP A 364 -48.76 -4.00 -4.46
CA ASP A 364 -49.27 -5.36 -4.45
C ASP A 364 -48.93 -5.96 -3.08
N GLU A 365 -49.94 -6.28 -2.28
CA GLU A 365 -49.72 -6.96 -1.00
C GLU A 365 -49.08 -8.33 -1.26
N PRO A 366 -47.91 -8.65 -0.66
CA PRO A 366 -47.35 -9.99 -0.77
C PRO A 366 -48.33 -10.98 -0.13
N VAL A 367 -48.68 -12.02 -0.88
CA VAL A 367 -49.73 -12.96 -0.48
C VAL A 367 -49.17 -14.01 0.49
N SER A 368 -47.85 -14.11 0.62
CA SER A 368 -47.19 -15.05 1.54
C SER A 368 -45.94 -14.46 2.22
N PRO A 369 -45.59 -14.92 3.44
CA PRO A 369 -44.34 -14.53 4.13
C PRO A 369 -43.06 -14.85 3.33
N LEU A 370 -43.11 -15.89 2.50
CA LEU A 370 -42.00 -16.26 1.62
C LEU A 370 -41.83 -15.24 0.49
N GLU A 371 -42.93 -14.82 -0.15
CA GLU A 371 -42.92 -13.76 -1.16
C GLU A 371 -42.38 -12.44 -0.58
N GLU A 372 -42.81 -12.08 0.63
CA GLU A 372 -42.32 -10.89 1.33
C GLU A 372 -40.80 -10.96 1.58
N THR A 373 -40.32 -12.10 2.09
CA THR A 373 -38.89 -12.31 2.37
C THR A 373 -38.05 -12.26 1.09
N LEU A 374 -38.50 -12.90 0.02
CA LEU A 374 -37.82 -12.89 -1.28
C LEU A 374 -37.79 -11.49 -1.89
N THR A 375 -38.91 -10.76 -1.83
CA THR A 375 -39.02 -9.39 -2.33
C THR A 375 -38.11 -8.42 -1.56
N ALA A 376 -38.07 -8.53 -0.23
CA ALA A 376 -37.15 -7.75 0.60
C ALA A 376 -35.68 -8.03 0.27
N ARG A 377 -35.31 -9.31 0.09
CA ARG A 377 -33.94 -9.70 -0.30
C ARG A 377 -33.57 -9.17 -1.69
N LEU A 378 -34.50 -9.16 -2.64
CA LEU A 378 -34.30 -8.64 -3.99
C LEU A 378 -33.98 -7.14 -4.01
N HIS A 379 -34.60 -6.34 -3.14
CA HIS A 379 -34.34 -4.90 -3.08
C HIS A 379 -32.89 -4.56 -2.69
N THR A 380 -32.25 -5.43 -1.92
CA THR A 380 -30.84 -5.28 -1.50
C THR A 380 -29.85 -6.13 -2.30
N ALA A 381 -30.32 -6.99 -3.20
CA ALA A 381 -29.48 -7.96 -3.89
C ALA A 381 -28.46 -7.29 -4.83
N ASP A 382 -27.22 -7.80 -4.79
CA ASP A 382 -26.20 -7.58 -5.82
C ASP A 382 -26.40 -8.54 -7.00
N GLY A 383 -25.55 -8.44 -8.04
CA GLY A 383 -25.71 -9.24 -9.26
C GLY A 383 -25.67 -10.77 -9.01
N ASN A 384 -24.84 -11.23 -8.08
CA ASN A 384 -24.71 -12.66 -7.77
C ASN A 384 -25.91 -13.16 -6.94
N ALA A 385 -26.35 -12.36 -5.97
CA ALA A 385 -27.52 -12.65 -5.17
C ALA A 385 -28.81 -12.65 -6.01
N LEU A 386 -28.90 -11.79 -7.03
CA LEU A 386 -30.05 -11.76 -7.94
C LEU A 386 -30.18 -13.08 -8.74
N TYR A 387 -29.06 -13.64 -9.21
CA TYR A 387 -29.04 -14.95 -9.88
C TYR A 387 -29.46 -16.08 -8.93
N ALA A 388 -28.92 -16.09 -7.71
CA ALA A 388 -29.27 -17.10 -6.71
C ALA A 388 -30.77 -17.07 -6.35
N ILE A 389 -31.35 -15.87 -6.23
CA ILE A 389 -32.79 -15.70 -5.97
C ILE A 389 -33.62 -16.16 -7.17
N ARG A 390 -33.24 -15.78 -8.41
CA ARG A 390 -33.94 -16.25 -9.63
C ARG A 390 -33.93 -17.78 -9.73
N SER A 391 -32.77 -18.40 -9.55
CA SER A 391 -32.62 -19.86 -9.55
C SER A 391 -33.39 -20.54 -8.41
N LEU A 392 -33.50 -19.90 -7.25
CA LEU A 392 -34.35 -20.39 -6.16
C LEU A 392 -35.84 -20.33 -6.56
N THR A 393 -36.32 -19.22 -7.10
CA THR A 393 -37.70 -19.06 -7.57
C THR A 393 -38.05 -20.12 -8.62
N GLU A 394 -37.20 -20.30 -9.63
CA GLU A 394 -37.36 -21.33 -10.67
C GLU A 394 -37.42 -22.76 -10.10
N ARG A 395 -36.60 -23.05 -9.08
CA ARG A 395 -36.60 -24.34 -8.39
C ARG A 395 -37.83 -24.55 -7.50
N LEU A 396 -38.46 -23.48 -7.02
CA LEU A 396 -39.66 -23.54 -6.18
C LEU A 396 -40.95 -23.66 -7.00
N THR A 397 -40.94 -23.25 -8.27
CA THR A 397 -42.10 -23.32 -9.18
C THR A 397 -42.73 -24.72 -9.28
N PRO A 398 -41.98 -25.83 -9.43
CA PRO A 398 -42.55 -27.18 -9.52
C PRO A 398 -43.26 -27.65 -8.24
N PHE A 399 -42.92 -27.05 -7.08
CA PHE A 399 -43.48 -27.43 -5.79
C PHE A 399 -44.74 -26.63 -5.42
N ALA A 400 -45.20 -25.73 -6.30
CA ALA A 400 -46.37 -24.87 -6.08
C ALA A 400 -46.34 -24.10 -4.74
N VAL A 401 -45.14 -23.81 -4.23
CA VAL A 401 -44.94 -23.08 -2.96
C VAL A 401 -45.34 -21.60 -3.11
N LEU A 402 -45.25 -21.08 -4.33
CA LEU A 402 -45.65 -19.73 -4.71
C LEU A 402 -46.79 -19.81 -5.73
N GLU A 403 -47.82 -18.98 -5.55
CA GLU A 403 -48.88 -18.80 -6.55
C GLU A 403 -48.29 -18.23 -7.86
N PRO A 404 -48.81 -18.60 -9.04
CA PRO A 404 -48.42 -18.00 -10.31
C PRO A 404 -48.38 -16.46 -10.32
N GLY A 405 -49.31 -15.80 -9.61
CA GLY A 405 -49.30 -14.35 -9.43
C GLY A 405 -48.08 -13.83 -8.67
N ALA A 406 -47.65 -14.53 -7.62
CA ALA A 406 -46.46 -14.21 -6.83
C ALA A 406 -45.17 -14.40 -7.63
N ILE A 407 -45.09 -15.46 -8.45
CA ILE A 407 -43.96 -15.71 -9.36
C ILE A 407 -43.80 -14.53 -10.33
N ASN A 408 -44.89 -14.11 -10.97
CA ASN A 408 -44.86 -12.98 -11.90
C ASN A 408 -44.42 -11.66 -11.22
N ARG A 409 -44.85 -11.42 -9.97
CA ARG A 409 -44.43 -10.24 -9.19
C ARG A 409 -42.94 -10.29 -8.83
N ILE A 410 -42.45 -11.45 -8.43
CA ILE A 410 -41.03 -11.69 -8.12
C ILE A 410 -40.18 -11.51 -9.37
N ASP A 411 -40.57 -12.07 -10.52
CA ASP A 411 -39.87 -11.90 -11.79
C ASP A 411 -39.85 -10.44 -12.25
N ALA A 412 -40.97 -9.72 -12.09
CA ALA A 412 -41.03 -8.29 -12.35
C ALA A 412 -40.12 -7.47 -11.40
N ALA A 413 -39.98 -7.88 -10.13
CA ALA A 413 -39.07 -7.27 -9.18
C ALA A 413 -37.59 -7.55 -9.54
N ILE A 414 -37.26 -8.78 -9.94
CA ILE A 414 -35.93 -9.17 -10.44
C ILE A 414 -35.54 -8.33 -11.65
N ASN A 415 -36.42 -8.25 -12.66
CA ASN A 415 -36.15 -7.50 -13.88
C ASN A 415 -35.99 -6.00 -13.61
N ARG A 416 -36.78 -5.42 -12.70
CA ARG A 416 -36.62 -4.02 -12.26
C ARG A 416 -35.28 -3.79 -11.55
N ARG A 417 -34.86 -4.70 -10.66
CA ARG A 417 -33.58 -4.59 -9.96
C ARG A 417 -32.40 -4.75 -10.92
N GLN A 418 -32.49 -5.68 -11.86
CA GLN A 418 -31.49 -5.87 -12.90
C GLN A 418 -31.35 -4.61 -13.77
N ALA A 419 -32.46 -4.03 -14.20
CA ALA A 419 -32.46 -2.75 -14.93
C ALA A 419 -31.86 -1.60 -14.10
N ALA A 420 -32.12 -1.54 -12.80
CA ALA A 420 -31.55 -0.54 -11.89
C ALA A 420 -30.04 -0.71 -11.65
N LEU A 421 -29.55 -1.95 -11.58
CA LEU A 421 -28.13 -2.25 -11.49
C LEU A 421 -27.41 -1.88 -12.80
N LEU A 422 -28.04 -2.18 -13.95
CA LEU A 422 -27.52 -1.82 -15.27
C LEU A 422 -27.53 -0.29 -15.49
N SER A 423 -28.54 0.43 -14.99
CA SER A 423 -28.66 1.88 -15.16
C SER A 423 -27.73 2.69 -14.25
N ARG A 424 -27.36 2.16 -13.07
CA ARG A 424 -26.39 2.80 -12.17
C ARG A 424 -24.97 2.83 -12.71
N GLY A 425 -24.61 1.94 -13.62
CA GLY A 425 -23.27 1.90 -14.19
C GLY A 425 -22.15 1.77 -13.13
N GLU A 426 -22.45 1.24 -11.95
CA GLU A 426 -21.44 0.91 -10.95
C GLU A 426 -21.02 -0.54 -11.18
N MET A 427 -19.76 -0.72 -11.56
CA MET A 427 -19.14 -2.03 -11.67
C MET A 427 -18.98 -2.59 -10.25
N PRO A 428 -19.22 -3.89 -10.01
CA PRO A 428 -18.50 -4.54 -8.95
C PRO A 428 -17.02 -4.57 -9.38
N GLU A 429 -16.25 -3.56 -8.99
CA GLU A 429 -14.79 -3.67 -8.83
C GLU A 429 -14.49 -4.60 -7.63
N GLY A 430 -15.09 -5.78 -7.67
CA GLY A 430 -14.74 -6.86 -6.76
C GLY A 430 -13.34 -7.38 -7.09
N LYS A 431 -12.85 -8.29 -6.24
CA LYS A 431 -11.60 -9.05 -6.42
C LYS A 431 -11.61 -10.01 -7.63
N ALA A 432 -12.25 -9.65 -8.74
CA ALA A 432 -12.22 -10.43 -9.96
C ALA A 432 -10.88 -10.17 -10.67
N PRO A 433 -10.27 -11.19 -11.29
CA PRO A 433 -9.03 -11.01 -12.05
C PRO A 433 -9.26 -10.06 -13.23
N GLU A 434 -8.21 -9.31 -13.61
CA GLU A 434 -8.25 -8.27 -14.64
C GLU A 434 -8.95 -8.70 -15.95
N PRO A 435 -8.73 -9.92 -16.49
CA PRO A 435 -9.38 -10.34 -17.73
C PRO A 435 -10.92 -10.42 -17.63
N VAL A 436 -11.45 -10.79 -16.46
CA VAL A 436 -12.89 -10.80 -16.20
C VAL A 436 -13.43 -9.36 -16.09
N LEU A 437 -12.65 -8.44 -15.53
CA LEU A 437 -13.00 -7.03 -15.47
C LEU A 437 -12.99 -6.38 -16.87
N ALA A 438 -12.01 -6.71 -17.71
CA ALA A 438 -11.95 -6.25 -19.10
C ALA A 438 -13.17 -6.70 -19.90
N LEU A 439 -13.58 -7.97 -19.76
CA LEU A 439 -14.80 -8.48 -20.38
C LEU A 439 -16.07 -7.75 -19.89
N ARG A 440 -16.19 -7.53 -18.57
CA ARG A 440 -17.32 -6.77 -17.99
C ARG A 440 -17.37 -5.32 -18.47
N ARG A 441 -16.22 -4.65 -18.63
CA ARG A 441 -16.12 -3.30 -19.21
C ARG A 441 -16.58 -3.30 -20.67
N ALA A 442 -16.24 -4.34 -21.44
CA ALA A 442 -16.67 -4.45 -22.82
C ALA A 442 -18.18 -4.68 -22.93
N LEU A 443 -18.76 -5.53 -22.08
CA LEU A 443 -20.22 -5.76 -22.04
C LEU A 443 -21.02 -4.55 -21.52
N THR A 444 -20.36 -3.56 -20.92
CA THR A 444 -21.01 -2.32 -20.45
C THR A 444 -20.75 -1.13 -21.37
N GLY A 445 -20.11 -1.34 -22.53
CA GLY A 445 -19.81 -0.26 -23.48
C GLY A 445 -18.64 0.65 -23.09
N ARG A 446 -17.90 0.33 -22.03
CA ARG A 446 -16.86 1.18 -21.44
C ARG A 446 -15.43 0.83 -21.83
N GLY A 447 -15.26 -0.20 -22.65
CA GLY A 447 -13.99 -0.64 -23.19
C GLY A 447 -14.23 -1.57 -24.37
N LYS A 448 -13.21 -1.86 -25.17
CA LYS A 448 -13.30 -2.85 -26.24
C LYS A 448 -12.69 -4.16 -25.74
N ALA A 449 -13.26 -5.30 -26.12
CA ALA A 449 -12.62 -6.60 -25.91
C ALA A 449 -13.05 -7.58 -27.00
N ILE A 450 -12.17 -8.53 -27.31
CA ILE A 450 -12.47 -9.66 -28.17
C ILE A 450 -12.41 -10.92 -27.33
N LEU A 451 -13.53 -11.62 -27.23
CA LEU A 451 -13.67 -12.87 -26.49
C LEU A 451 -13.64 -14.05 -27.47
N LEU A 452 -12.62 -14.88 -27.36
CA LEU A 452 -12.48 -16.14 -28.07
C LEU A 452 -12.95 -17.27 -27.17
N ILE A 453 -13.80 -18.15 -27.67
CA ILE A 453 -14.43 -19.22 -26.90
C ILE A 453 -14.10 -20.55 -27.58
N ASP A 454 -13.51 -21.45 -26.80
CA ASP A 454 -13.48 -22.88 -27.13
C ASP A 454 -14.87 -23.47 -26.84
N GLY A 455 -15.62 -23.71 -27.90
CA GLY A 455 -17.02 -24.11 -27.81
C GLY A 455 -17.22 -25.49 -27.19
N HIS A 456 -16.31 -26.43 -27.42
CA HIS A 456 -16.38 -27.77 -26.83
C HIS A 456 -16.01 -27.72 -25.34
N ASN A 457 -14.99 -26.95 -24.98
CA ASN A 457 -14.61 -26.77 -23.58
C ASN A 457 -15.71 -26.03 -22.79
N LEU A 458 -16.35 -25.02 -23.37
CA LEU A 458 -17.44 -24.31 -22.71
C LEU A 458 -18.67 -25.19 -22.48
N LEU A 459 -19.06 -26.00 -23.48
CA LEU A 459 -20.13 -26.98 -23.33
C LEU A 459 -19.81 -28.03 -22.26
N PHE A 460 -18.56 -28.45 -22.16
CA PHE A 460 -18.11 -29.38 -21.13
C PHE A 460 -18.11 -28.75 -19.74
N ALA A 461 -17.62 -27.51 -19.62
CA ALA A 461 -17.57 -26.78 -18.34
C ALA A 461 -18.97 -26.41 -17.82
N LEU A 462 -19.92 -26.15 -18.71
CA LEU A 462 -21.30 -25.76 -18.39
C LEU A 462 -22.31 -26.88 -18.65
N GLN A 463 -21.90 -28.14 -18.45
CA GLN A 463 -22.77 -29.30 -18.62
C GLN A 463 -24.08 -29.19 -17.84
N GLY A 464 -24.07 -28.67 -16.61
CA GLY A 464 -25.28 -28.47 -15.80
C GLY A 464 -26.31 -27.51 -16.41
N ARG A 465 -25.91 -26.65 -17.35
CA ARG A 465 -26.78 -25.71 -18.06
C ARG A 465 -27.31 -26.29 -19.37
N TYR A 466 -26.47 -27.02 -20.09
CA TYR A 466 -26.77 -27.47 -21.46
C TYR A 466 -27.12 -28.97 -21.58
N MET A 467 -26.92 -29.76 -20.52
CA MET A 467 -27.41 -31.14 -20.44
C MET A 467 -28.74 -31.21 -19.66
N PRO A 468 -29.68 -32.05 -20.09
CA PRO A 468 -30.93 -32.22 -19.36
C PRO A 468 -30.72 -33.01 -18.06
N PRO A 469 -31.54 -32.77 -17.03
CA PRO A 469 -31.41 -33.41 -15.72
C PRO A 469 -31.67 -34.94 -15.70
N SER A 470 -32.27 -35.50 -16.76
CA SER A 470 -32.79 -36.87 -16.79
C SER A 470 -32.02 -37.85 -17.69
N GLY A 471 -30.79 -37.53 -18.12
CA GLY A 471 -29.97 -38.45 -18.91
C GLY A 471 -30.48 -38.71 -20.35
N ALA A 472 -31.50 -37.97 -20.80
CA ALA A 472 -31.91 -37.97 -22.19
C ALA A 472 -30.81 -37.34 -23.07
N ALA A 473 -30.44 -37.99 -24.17
CA ALA A 473 -29.42 -37.47 -25.07
C ALA A 473 -29.98 -36.29 -25.89
N VAL A 474 -29.64 -35.06 -25.51
CA VAL A 474 -29.82 -33.89 -26.40
C VAL A 474 -28.77 -33.98 -27.51
N PRO A 475 -29.14 -33.90 -28.79
CA PRO A 475 -28.17 -33.88 -29.88
C PRO A 475 -27.16 -32.75 -29.69
N ASP A 476 -25.89 -33.00 -29.96
CA ASP A 476 -24.83 -31.99 -29.75
C ASP A 476 -25.07 -30.70 -30.54
N ARG A 477 -25.73 -30.81 -31.70
CA ARG A 477 -26.19 -29.65 -32.48
C ARG A 477 -27.10 -28.73 -31.67
N GLU A 478 -28.05 -29.29 -30.93
CA GLU A 478 -29.00 -28.50 -30.15
C GLU A 478 -28.32 -27.85 -28.93
N LYS A 479 -27.38 -28.54 -28.28
CA LYS A 479 -26.55 -27.95 -27.22
C LYS A 479 -25.77 -26.74 -27.73
N ARG A 480 -25.13 -26.88 -28.89
CA ARG A 480 -24.39 -25.79 -29.56
C ARG A 480 -25.32 -24.62 -29.89
N SER A 481 -26.48 -24.88 -30.48
CA SER A 481 -27.47 -23.84 -30.80
C SER A 481 -27.95 -23.08 -29.56
N ARG A 482 -28.21 -23.77 -28.44
CA ARG A 482 -28.60 -23.13 -27.17
C ARG A 482 -27.48 -22.26 -26.60
N MET A 483 -26.24 -22.74 -26.61
CA MET A 483 -25.07 -21.97 -26.17
C MET A 483 -24.85 -20.71 -27.02
N ILE A 484 -24.97 -20.84 -28.35
CA ILE A 484 -24.86 -19.69 -29.27
C ILE A 484 -25.98 -18.69 -28.98
N ALA A 485 -27.22 -19.14 -28.80
CA ALA A 485 -28.35 -18.26 -28.49
C ALA A 485 -28.17 -17.51 -27.17
N ASP A 486 -27.65 -18.18 -26.13
CA ASP A 486 -27.31 -17.56 -24.85
C ASP A 486 -26.25 -16.47 -25.01
N LEU A 487 -25.17 -16.76 -25.74
CA LEU A 487 -24.09 -15.79 -26.00
C LEU A 487 -24.58 -14.60 -26.83
N VAL A 488 -25.41 -14.84 -27.85
CA VAL A 488 -26.02 -13.77 -28.66
C VAL A 488 -26.95 -12.90 -27.82
N ARG A 489 -27.74 -13.49 -26.91
CA ARG A 489 -28.62 -12.74 -26.00
C ARG A 489 -27.84 -11.80 -25.09
N VAL A 490 -26.68 -12.24 -24.59
CA VAL A 490 -25.84 -11.44 -23.69
C VAL A 490 -25.01 -10.41 -24.44
N VAL A 491 -24.38 -10.80 -25.55
CA VAL A 491 -23.37 -9.97 -26.22
C VAL A 491 -23.96 -9.12 -27.34
N GLY A 492 -25.05 -9.56 -27.97
CA GLY A 492 -25.68 -8.89 -29.10
C GLY A 492 -25.99 -7.40 -28.87
N PRO A 493 -26.50 -6.99 -27.69
CA PRO A 493 -26.72 -5.58 -27.36
C PRO A 493 -25.44 -4.74 -27.18
N HIS A 494 -24.25 -5.34 -27.18
CA HIS A 494 -22.99 -4.71 -26.75
C HIS A 494 -21.92 -4.77 -27.86
N PRO A 495 -21.93 -3.83 -28.83
CA PRO A 495 -21.02 -3.85 -29.99
C PRO A 495 -19.53 -3.68 -29.64
N SER A 496 -19.23 -3.23 -28.43
CA SER A 496 -17.88 -3.10 -27.88
C SER A 496 -17.24 -4.43 -27.48
N CYS A 497 -18.03 -5.49 -27.34
CA CYS A 497 -17.56 -6.85 -27.15
C CYS A 497 -17.79 -7.64 -28.44
N ARG A 498 -16.71 -8.19 -29.01
CA ARG A 498 -16.77 -9.12 -30.15
C ARG A 498 -16.50 -10.53 -29.65
N VAL A 499 -17.31 -11.49 -30.07
CA VAL A 499 -17.20 -12.89 -29.61
C VAL A 499 -16.99 -13.81 -30.80
N TRP A 500 -15.91 -14.59 -30.77
CA TRP A 500 -15.68 -15.66 -31.74
C TRP A 500 -15.71 -17.01 -31.04
N ILE A 501 -16.57 -17.90 -31.50
CA ILE A 501 -16.79 -19.23 -30.95
C ILE A 501 -16.21 -20.24 -31.94
N VAL A 502 -15.28 -21.07 -31.50
CA VAL A 502 -14.68 -22.10 -32.35
C VAL A 502 -15.11 -23.48 -31.87
N PHE A 503 -15.63 -24.29 -32.80
CA PHE A 503 -15.97 -25.68 -32.54
C PHE A 503 -15.09 -26.62 -33.39
N ASP A 504 -14.77 -27.79 -32.82
CA ASP A 504 -14.30 -28.90 -33.63
C ASP A 504 -15.42 -29.44 -34.53
N GLY A 505 -15.19 -29.38 -35.84
CA GLY A 505 -16.12 -29.88 -36.85
C GLY A 505 -15.39 -30.58 -38.00
N PRO A 506 -16.02 -31.57 -38.66
CA PRO A 506 -15.40 -32.27 -39.80
C PRO A 506 -15.32 -31.40 -41.06
N VAL A 507 -16.24 -30.44 -41.21
CA VAL A 507 -16.31 -29.51 -42.33
C VAL A 507 -16.03 -28.11 -41.81
N SER A 508 -15.17 -27.36 -42.51
CA SER A 508 -14.91 -25.96 -42.21
C SER A 508 -16.12 -25.14 -42.61
N SER A 509 -16.71 -24.41 -41.68
CA SER A 509 -17.80 -23.47 -41.95
C SER A 509 -17.76 -22.30 -40.97
N GLU A 510 -18.28 -21.16 -41.40
CA GLU A 510 -18.35 -19.94 -40.59
C GLU A 510 -19.77 -19.37 -40.65
N GLU A 511 -20.29 -18.99 -39.50
CA GLU A 511 -21.63 -18.44 -39.33
C GLU A 511 -21.56 -17.18 -38.45
N THR A 512 -22.37 -16.18 -38.78
CA THR A 512 -22.41 -14.90 -38.04
C THR A 512 -23.82 -14.67 -37.49
N PRO A 513 -24.17 -15.28 -36.33
CA PRO A 513 -25.53 -15.21 -35.77
C PRO A 513 -25.91 -13.81 -35.25
N ALA A 514 -24.95 -12.93 -35.01
CA ALA A 514 -25.17 -11.52 -34.67
C ALA A 514 -24.00 -10.66 -35.19
N PRO A 515 -24.16 -9.32 -35.36
CA PRO A 515 -23.12 -8.46 -35.94
C PRO A 515 -21.76 -8.49 -35.24
N ASN A 516 -21.74 -8.86 -33.95
CA ASN A 516 -20.54 -8.96 -33.12
C ASN A 516 -20.27 -10.39 -32.61
N VAL A 517 -20.95 -11.40 -33.16
CA VAL A 517 -20.76 -12.82 -32.80
C VAL A 517 -20.47 -13.62 -34.06
N ARG A 518 -19.35 -14.35 -34.05
CA ARG A 518 -18.88 -15.24 -35.12
C ARG A 518 -18.74 -16.65 -34.58
N VAL A 519 -19.13 -17.64 -35.36
CA VAL A 519 -19.02 -19.06 -35.04
C VAL A 519 -18.25 -19.74 -36.17
N SER A 520 -17.13 -20.38 -35.86
CA SER A 520 -16.35 -21.13 -36.83
C SER A 520 -16.25 -22.60 -36.43
N TYR A 521 -16.24 -23.46 -37.44
CA TYR A 521 -15.96 -24.88 -37.31
C TYR A 521 -14.61 -25.16 -37.95
N SER A 522 -13.71 -25.83 -37.23
CA SER A 522 -12.30 -25.98 -37.63
C SER A 522 -12.08 -26.65 -39.00
N GLY A 523 -12.96 -27.59 -39.38
CA GLY A 523 -12.73 -28.52 -40.51
C GLY A 523 -11.56 -29.49 -40.29
N GLY A 524 -11.41 -30.47 -41.18
CA GLY A 524 -10.23 -31.34 -41.26
C GLY A 524 -10.27 -32.64 -40.45
N VAL A 525 -9.14 -33.35 -40.37
CA VAL A 525 -8.95 -34.66 -39.69
C VAL A 525 -7.85 -34.51 -38.62
N GLY A 526 -8.06 -35.01 -37.39
CA GLY A 526 -7.14 -34.88 -36.24
C GLY A 526 -7.83 -34.56 -34.89
N GLU A 527 -7.09 -34.50 -33.80
CA GLU A 527 -7.60 -34.02 -32.49
C GLU A 527 -7.15 -32.57 -32.26
N HIS A 528 -7.89 -31.79 -31.45
CA HIS A 528 -7.54 -30.41 -31.05
C HIS A 528 -7.37 -29.42 -32.22
N ARG A 529 -8.26 -29.45 -33.21
CA ARG A 529 -8.14 -28.56 -34.38
C ARG A 529 -8.66 -27.15 -34.09
N ALA A 530 -9.68 -27.05 -33.24
CA ALA A 530 -10.17 -25.77 -32.71
C ALA A 530 -9.04 -24.98 -32.02
N ASP A 531 -8.14 -25.63 -31.30
CA ASP A 531 -6.99 -25.01 -30.64
C ASP A 531 -6.07 -24.29 -31.64
N ALA A 532 -5.76 -24.93 -32.77
CA ALA A 532 -4.92 -24.32 -33.81
C ALA A 532 -5.59 -23.07 -34.41
N VAL A 533 -6.89 -23.16 -34.71
CA VAL A 533 -7.68 -22.03 -35.22
C VAL A 533 -7.74 -20.89 -34.20
N LEU A 534 -7.95 -21.20 -32.93
CA LEU A 534 -7.96 -20.20 -31.85
C LEU A 534 -6.61 -19.50 -31.70
N LEU A 535 -5.49 -20.24 -31.77
CA LEU A 535 -4.15 -19.66 -31.68
C LEU A 535 -3.82 -18.78 -32.90
N ASP A 536 -4.24 -19.18 -34.09
CA ASP A 536 -4.08 -18.38 -35.31
C ASP A 536 -4.95 -17.12 -35.29
N ASP A 537 -6.19 -17.23 -34.81
CA ASP A 537 -7.08 -16.08 -34.59
C ASP A 537 -6.48 -15.11 -33.57
N ILE A 538 -5.87 -15.59 -32.48
CA ILE A 538 -5.16 -14.72 -31.52
C ILE A 538 -4.00 -13.98 -32.20
N ARG A 539 -3.16 -14.68 -32.97
CA ARG A 539 -2.02 -14.07 -33.68
C ARG A 539 -2.49 -12.99 -34.65
N PHE A 540 -3.54 -13.30 -35.41
CA PHE A 540 -4.15 -12.36 -36.34
C PHE A 540 -4.68 -11.11 -35.61
N LEU A 541 -5.49 -11.31 -34.57
CA LEU A 541 -6.11 -10.21 -33.82
C LEU A 541 -5.07 -9.31 -33.12
N ARG A 542 -4.03 -9.91 -32.55
CA ARG A 542 -2.91 -9.16 -31.94
C ARG A 542 -2.08 -8.41 -32.98
N GLY A 543 -2.01 -8.91 -34.22
CA GLY A 543 -1.36 -8.22 -35.33
C GLY A 543 -2.19 -7.07 -35.92
N VAL A 544 -3.52 -7.13 -35.82
CA VAL A 544 -4.44 -6.09 -36.33
C VAL A 544 -4.55 -4.91 -35.36
N ASP A 545 -4.74 -5.18 -34.07
CA ASP A 545 -4.87 -4.14 -33.05
C ASP A 545 -4.33 -4.64 -31.70
N ALA A 546 -3.16 -4.12 -31.32
CA ALA A 546 -2.47 -4.52 -30.10
C ALA A 546 -3.09 -3.92 -28.82
N GLU A 547 -3.95 -2.90 -28.93
CA GLU A 547 -4.56 -2.22 -27.79
C GLU A 547 -5.83 -2.92 -27.30
N ILE A 548 -6.52 -3.66 -28.18
CA ILE A 548 -7.74 -4.39 -27.79
C ILE A 548 -7.35 -5.68 -27.05
N PRO A 549 -7.84 -5.90 -25.82
CA PRO A 549 -7.61 -7.14 -25.09
C PRO A 549 -8.29 -8.32 -25.80
N VAL A 550 -7.50 -9.33 -26.14
CA VAL A 550 -7.96 -10.62 -26.65
C VAL A 550 -8.04 -11.58 -25.46
N ILE A 551 -9.25 -12.02 -25.15
CA ILE A 551 -9.58 -12.85 -23.99
C ILE A 551 -9.96 -14.24 -24.49
N LEU A 552 -9.25 -15.28 -24.08
CA LEU A 552 -9.60 -16.67 -24.37
C LEU A 552 -10.34 -17.30 -23.18
N ALA A 553 -11.52 -17.84 -23.42
CA ALA A 553 -12.28 -18.65 -22.46
C ALA A 553 -12.07 -20.15 -22.75
N SER A 554 -11.27 -20.80 -21.92
CA SER A 554 -11.08 -22.25 -21.93
C SER A 554 -10.52 -22.72 -20.58
N ASN A 555 -10.87 -23.92 -20.16
CA ASN A 555 -10.28 -24.62 -19.02
C ASN A 555 -9.11 -25.53 -19.42
N ASP A 556 -8.76 -25.61 -20.71
CA ASP A 556 -7.57 -26.34 -21.16
C ASP A 556 -6.30 -25.54 -20.83
N ASN A 557 -5.49 -26.08 -19.92
CA ASN A 557 -4.26 -25.44 -19.46
C ASN A 557 -3.16 -25.38 -20.54
N ALA A 558 -3.12 -26.35 -21.46
CA ALA A 558 -2.14 -26.37 -22.53
C ALA A 558 -2.46 -25.28 -23.56
N LEU A 559 -3.72 -25.18 -23.98
CA LEU A 559 -4.20 -24.12 -24.87
C LEU A 559 -4.06 -22.74 -24.22
N CYS A 560 -4.51 -22.58 -22.98
CA CYS A 560 -4.36 -21.33 -22.22
C CYS A 560 -2.89 -20.92 -22.07
N GLY A 561 -2.00 -21.89 -21.82
CA GLY A 561 -0.56 -21.65 -21.73
C GLY A 561 0.04 -21.13 -23.03
N GLN A 562 -0.40 -21.67 -24.18
CA GLN A 562 0.05 -21.21 -25.50
C GLN A 562 -0.53 -19.83 -25.84
N ALA A 563 -1.83 -19.61 -25.59
CA ALA A 563 -2.51 -18.34 -25.81
C ALA A 563 -1.87 -17.17 -25.04
N ARG A 564 -1.44 -17.39 -23.79
CA ARG A 564 -0.73 -16.37 -23.00
C ARG A 564 0.62 -16.00 -23.60
N ARG A 565 1.37 -16.95 -24.16
CA ARG A 565 2.68 -16.68 -24.79
C ARG A 565 2.56 -15.79 -26.02
N ILE A 566 1.43 -15.86 -26.73
CA ILE A 566 1.14 -15.05 -27.91
C ILE A 566 0.34 -13.77 -27.58
N GLY A 567 0.19 -13.43 -26.29
CA GLY A 567 -0.31 -12.13 -25.84
C GLY A 567 -1.82 -12.05 -25.60
N ALA A 568 -2.54 -13.18 -25.56
CA ALA A 568 -3.92 -13.20 -25.06
C ALA A 568 -3.98 -13.35 -23.54
N VAL A 569 -5.02 -12.80 -22.93
CA VAL A 569 -5.39 -13.09 -21.54
C VAL A 569 -6.40 -14.23 -21.49
N THR A 570 -6.44 -14.99 -20.41
CA THR A 570 -7.28 -16.20 -20.33
C THR A 570 -8.22 -16.14 -19.13
N ILE A 571 -9.45 -16.60 -19.30
CA ILE A 571 -10.44 -16.80 -18.23
C ILE A 571 -10.95 -18.23 -18.25
N ALA A 572 -11.48 -18.69 -17.11
CA ALA A 572 -12.07 -20.01 -17.05
C ALA A 572 -13.40 -20.03 -17.85
N ALA A 573 -13.71 -21.16 -18.47
CA ALA A 573 -15.00 -21.33 -19.16
C ALA A 573 -16.19 -21.16 -18.19
N THR A 574 -16.00 -21.45 -16.90
CA THR A 574 -17.00 -21.21 -15.85
C THR A 574 -17.25 -19.73 -15.58
N ASP A 575 -16.28 -18.85 -15.82
CA ASP A 575 -16.44 -17.39 -15.65
C ASP A 575 -17.41 -16.82 -16.69
N ILE A 576 -17.46 -17.43 -17.88
CA ILE A 576 -18.48 -17.13 -18.89
C ILE A 576 -19.86 -17.59 -18.43
N GLY A 577 -19.95 -18.74 -17.75
CA GLY A 577 -21.20 -19.23 -17.19
C GLY A 577 -21.88 -18.26 -16.23
N ALA A 578 -21.11 -17.43 -15.51
CA ALA A 578 -21.64 -16.39 -14.64
C ALA A 578 -22.20 -15.17 -15.39
N LEU A 579 -21.88 -15.02 -16.67
CA LEU A 579 -22.35 -13.93 -17.53
C LEU A 579 -23.58 -14.33 -18.37
N LEU A 580 -23.76 -15.63 -18.61
CA LEU A 580 -24.89 -16.21 -19.36
C LEU A 580 -26.13 -16.34 -18.49
#